data_AF-A0A841JV66-F1
#
_entry.id   AF-A0A841JV66-F1
#
_cell.length_a   1.000
_cell.length_b   1.000
_cell.length_c   1.000
_cell.angle_alpha   90.00
_cell.angle_beta   90.00
_cell.angle_gamma   90.00
#
_symmetry.space_group_name_H-M   'P 1'
#
loop_
_entity.id
_entity.type
_entity.pdbx_description
1 polymer ?
#
loop_
_entity_poly.entity_id
_entity_poly.type
_entity_poly.pdbx_seq_one_letter_code
_entity_poly.pdbx_strand_id
1 'polypeptide(L)'
;MPEVRSQVQPQSRPNSAGNPGAHPNQNQQHLPDWWASHRNLTPDQQADALRREPGFHNLPADQQQRLIDRLHSLEAKSPQQQQRILARNEAFERLSPERREEVRGAAQALHQMSPDREQVVRRAFQQLRHMPPAQREQMLNSQIYGGQFSPQERTVLGNLLSIEPYEPKSIPQPYFGRP
;
A
#
# COMPACT_ATOMS: atom_id res chain seq x y z
N MET A 1 54.46 26.88 40.48
CA MET A 1 54.28 27.69 39.26
C MET A 1 54.11 26.73 38.09
N PRO A 2 53.16 26.95 37.17
CA PRO A 2 52.03 26.03 36.97
C PRO A 2 52.04 25.22 35.66
N GLU A 3 51.19 24.20 35.68
CA GLU A 3 50.64 23.42 34.57
C GLU A 3 49.80 24.33 33.64
N VAL A 4 49.94 24.18 32.31
CA VAL A 4 48.96 24.70 31.34
C VAL A 4 48.60 23.62 30.31
N ARG A 5 47.29 23.34 30.33
CA ARG A 5 46.50 22.42 29.52
C ARG A 5 46.40 22.82 28.05
N SER A 6 46.25 21.77 27.23
CA SER A 6 45.34 21.59 26.09
C SER A 6 44.83 22.81 25.32
N GLN A 7 44.97 22.77 24.00
CA GLN A 7 43.91 23.19 23.07
C GLN A 7 44.15 22.60 21.66
N VAL A 8 43.48 21.47 21.39
CA VAL A 8 43.24 20.99 20.03
C VAL A 8 42.00 21.70 19.50
N GLN A 9 42.16 22.43 18.40
CA GLN A 9 41.08 23.10 17.68
C GLN A 9 40.32 22.07 16.82
N PRO A 10 38.99 21.91 16.96
CA PRO A 10 38.22 21.12 16.01
C PRO A 10 37.99 21.92 14.72
N GLN A 11 38.58 21.46 13.62
CA GLN A 11 38.32 21.99 12.28
C GLN A 11 36.88 21.68 11.87
N SER A 12 36.17 22.74 11.52
CA SER A 12 34.79 22.75 11.03
C SER A 12 34.72 22.10 9.65
N ARG A 13 33.82 21.12 9.50
CA ARG A 13 33.51 20.46 8.22
C ARG A 13 32.63 21.42 7.39
N PRO A 14 32.90 21.63 6.09
CA PRO A 14 32.07 22.49 5.27
C PRO A 14 30.70 21.86 5.01
N ASN A 15 29.70 22.72 5.14
CA ASN A 15 28.28 22.57 4.83
C ASN A 15 28.00 21.65 3.63
N SER A 16 27.33 20.53 3.87
CA SER A 16 26.52 19.87 2.84
C SER A 16 25.34 20.78 2.56
N ALA A 17 25.35 21.45 1.41
CA ALA A 17 24.19 22.11 0.84
C ALA A 17 23.11 21.03 0.60
N GLY A 18 22.24 20.87 1.58
CA GLY A 18 21.00 20.12 1.44
C GLY A 18 20.15 20.82 0.40
N ASN A 19 20.06 20.18 -0.76
CA ASN A 19 19.02 20.43 -1.75
C ASN A 19 17.67 20.49 -1.01
N PRO A 20 16.87 21.57 -1.07
CA PRO A 20 15.53 21.60 -0.51
C PRO A 20 14.64 20.72 -1.40
N GLY A 21 14.72 19.41 -1.15
CA GLY A 21 13.86 18.41 -1.75
C GLY A 21 12.41 18.77 -1.45
N ALA A 22 11.61 18.80 -2.51
CA ALA A 22 10.15 18.85 -2.51
C ALA A 22 9.53 18.40 -1.18
N HIS A 23 8.99 19.36 -0.44
CA HIS A 23 8.14 19.06 0.70
C HIS A 23 6.90 18.34 0.15
N PRO A 24 6.64 17.06 0.46
CA PRO A 24 5.34 16.49 0.17
C PRO A 24 4.34 17.29 1.00
N ASN A 25 3.26 17.69 0.35
CA ASN A 25 2.17 18.50 0.86
C ASN A 25 1.75 18.05 2.28
N GLN A 26 2.25 18.70 3.33
CA GLN A 26 2.12 18.30 4.76
C GLN A 26 0.68 18.36 5.31
N ASN A 27 -0.31 18.62 4.46
CA ASN A 27 -1.70 18.82 4.86
C ASN A 27 -2.68 17.79 4.29
N GLN A 28 -2.18 16.71 3.68
CA GLN A 28 -3.01 15.56 3.29
C GLN A 28 -2.78 14.44 4.30
N GLN A 29 -3.75 14.24 5.20
CA GLN A 29 -3.75 13.07 6.07
C GLN A 29 -3.81 11.82 5.18
N HIS A 30 -2.87 10.89 5.37
CA HIS A 30 -2.89 9.62 4.66
C HIS A 30 -4.06 8.77 5.17
N LEU A 31 -4.67 7.96 4.28
CA LEU A 31 -5.83 7.15 4.64
C LEU A 31 -5.61 6.25 5.88
N PRO A 32 -4.43 5.61 6.10
CA PRO A 32 -4.18 4.85 7.32
C PRO A 32 -4.24 5.68 8.61
N ASP A 33 -3.69 6.89 8.61
CA ASP A 33 -3.67 7.79 9.77
C ASP A 33 -5.08 8.32 10.07
N TRP A 34 -5.80 8.71 9.02
CA TRP A 34 -7.19 9.13 9.12
C TRP A 34 -8.05 7.99 9.68
N TRP A 35 -7.93 6.78 9.14
CA TRP A 35 -8.67 5.61 9.61
C TRP A 35 -8.37 5.28 11.07
N ALA A 36 -7.09 5.28 11.47
CA ALA A 36 -6.69 5.00 12.85
C ALA A 36 -7.34 5.97 13.86
N SER A 37 -7.49 7.23 13.48
CA SER A 37 -8.09 8.29 14.31
C SER A 37 -9.61 8.23 14.36
N HIS A 38 -10.27 7.70 13.32
CA HIS A 38 -11.72 7.73 13.17
C HIS A 38 -12.42 6.36 13.34
N ARG A 39 -11.67 5.25 13.43
CA ARG A 39 -12.22 3.88 13.54
C ARG A 39 -13.15 3.63 14.74
N ASN A 40 -13.08 4.49 15.76
CA ASN A 40 -13.90 4.36 16.97
C ASN A 40 -15.24 5.12 16.87
N LEU A 41 -15.44 5.87 15.77
CA LEU A 41 -16.68 6.61 15.51
C LEU A 41 -17.74 5.69 14.88
N THR A 42 -19.01 6.08 15.00
CA THR A 42 -20.09 5.41 14.28
C THR A 42 -19.96 5.62 12.77
N PRO A 43 -20.54 4.75 11.92
CA PRO A 43 -20.47 4.91 10.46
C PRO A 43 -20.89 6.29 9.96
N ASP A 44 -22.01 6.84 10.48
CA ASP A 44 -22.44 8.19 10.14
C ASP A 44 -21.43 9.27 10.56
N GLN A 45 -20.81 9.13 11.74
CA GLN A 45 -19.79 10.06 12.22
C GLN A 45 -18.50 9.96 11.39
N GLN A 46 -18.12 8.78 10.91
CA GLN A 46 -16.98 8.63 10.00
C GLN A 46 -17.27 9.27 8.64
N ALA A 47 -18.47 9.08 8.10
CA ALA A 47 -18.88 9.74 6.86
C ALA A 47 -18.88 11.27 6.99
N ASP A 48 -19.37 11.80 8.11
CA ASP A 48 -19.34 13.24 8.39
C ASP A 48 -17.91 13.76 8.62
N ALA A 49 -17.03 12.98 9.26
CA ALA A 49 -15.62 13.32 9.37
C ALA A 49 -14.96 13.37 7.98
N LEU A 50 -15.22 12.39 7.12
CA LEU A 50 -14.70 12.34 5.75
C LEU A 50 -15.19 13.53 4.90
N ARG A 51 -16.44 13.95 5.08
CA ARG A 51 -16.98 15.15 4.41
C ARG A 51 -16.24 16.43 4.82
N ARG A 52 -15.75 16.50 6.06
CA ARG A 52 -15.01 17.66 6.60
C ARG A 52 -13.53 17.67 6.22
N GLU A 53 -13.02 16.60 5.61
CA GLU A 53 -11.62 16.52 5.20
C GLU A 53 -11.26 17.62 4.18
N PRO A 54 -10.05 18.23 4.30
CA PRO A 54 -9.57 19.18 3.32
C PRO A 54 -9.57 18.58 1.91
N GLY A 55 -10.20 19.28 0.97
CA GLY A 55 -10.26 18.85 -0.42
C GLY A 55 -11.44 17.93 -0.78
N PHE A 56 -12.20 17.41 0.19
CA PHE A 56 -13.39 16.60 -0.11
C PHE A 56 -14.41 17.38 -0.95
N HIS A 57 -14.70 18.62 -0.55
CA HIS A 57 -15.63 19.51 -1.26
C HIS A 57 -15.12 19.97 -2.64
N ASN A 58 -13.82 19.82 -2.92
CA ASN A 58 -13.25 20.15 -4.23
C ASN A 58 -13.45 19.02 -5.25
N LEU A 59 -13.88 17.83 -4.79
CA LEU A 59 -14.15 16.70 -5.67
C LEU A 59 -15.52 16.84 -6.33
N PRO A 60 -15.69 16.38 -7.58
CA PRO A 60 -17.02 16.23 -8.19
C PRO A 60 -17.95 15.35 -7.34
N ALA A 61 -19.26 15.58 -7.40
CA ALA A 61 -20.25 14.85 -6.60
C ALA A 61 -20.12 13.32 -6.71
N ASP A 62 -19.90 12.79 -7.91
CA ASP A 62 -19.69 11.35 -8.12
C ASP A 62 -18.42 10.81 -7.43
N GLN A 63 -17.40 11.64 -7.28
CA GLN A 63 -16.17 11.28 -6.59
C GLN A 63 -16.34 11.35 -5.07
N GLN A 64 -17.08 12.34 -4.58
CA GLN A 64 -17.46 12.42 -3.17
C GLN A 64 -18.24 11.17 -2.76
N GLN A 65 -19.28 10.80 -3.52
CA GLN A 65 -20.08 9.62 -3.25
C GLN A 65 -19.23 8.34 -3.28
N ARG A 66 -18.35 8.18 -4.29
CA ARG A 66 -17.44 7.04 -4.37
C ARG A 66 -16.48 6.93 -3.17
N LEU A 67 -16.08 8.05 -2.56
CA LEU A 67 -15.26 8.00 -1.35
C LEU A 67 -16.08 7.53 -0.14
N ILE A 68 -17.30 8.03 0.02
CA ILE A 68 -18.23 7.56 1.07
C ILE A 68 -18.51 6.06 0.90
N ASP A 69 -18.80 5.60 -0.32
CA ASP A 69 -19.08 4.18 -0.58
C ASP A 69 -17.86 3.29 -0.27
N ARG A 70 -16.65 3.78 -0.56
CA ARG A 70 -15.40 3.08 -0.22
C ARG A 70 -15.18 3.00 1.28
N LEU A 71 -15.51 4.06 2.02
CA LEU A 71 -15.45 4.08 3.47
C LEU A 71 -16.38 3.01 4.06
N HIS A 72 -17.65 3.00 3.65
CA HIS A 72 -18.61 1.98 4.10
C HIS A 72 -18.16 0.55 3.71
N SER A 73 -17.59 0.39 2.51
CA SER A 73 -17.05 -0.92 2.09
C SER A 73 -15.86 -1.37 2.94
N LEU A 74 -15.05 -0.44 3.44
CA LEU A 74 -13.92 -0.72 4.33
C LEU A 74 -14.43 -1.12 5.72
N GLU A 75 -15.40 -0.40 6.28
CA GLU A 75 -16.03 -0.71 7.56
C GLU A 75 -16.65 -2.10 7.61
N ALA A 76 -17.31 -2.52 6.52
CA ALA A 76 -17.95 -3.83 6.42
C ALA A 76 -16.96 -5.02 6.37
N LYS A 77 -15.65 -4.78 6.30
CA LYS A 77 -14.62 -5.83 6.21
C LYS A 77 -14.09 -6.22 7.58
N SER A 78 -13.54 -7.43 7.68
CA SER A 78 -12.87 -7.85 8.92
C SER A 78 -11.64 -6.99 9.22
N PRO A 79 -11.19 -6.89 10.49
CA PRO A 79 -10.03 -6.09 10.86
C PRO A 79 -8.76 -6.42 10.05
N GLN A 80 -8.52 -7.71 9.76
CA GLN A 80 -7.40 -8.13 8.92
C GLN A 80 -7.55 -7.62 7.47
N GLN A 81 -8.75 -7.71 6.90
CA GLN A 81 -9.01 -7.20 5.54
C GLN A 81 -8.87 -5.68 5.47
N GLN A 82 -9.30 -4.96 6.51
CA GLN A 82 -9.12 -3.51 6.64
C GLN A 82 -7.64 -3.16 6.64
N GLN A 83 -6.86 -3.77 7.53
CA GLN A 83 -5.40 -3.57 7.61
C GLN A 83 -4.71 -3.81 6.27
N ARG A 84 -5.09 -4.86 5.54
CA ARG A 84 -4.52 -5.14 4.22
C ARG A 84 -4.83 -4.04 3.21
N ILE A 85 -6.08 -3.55 3.17
CA ILE A 85 -6.47 -2.49 2.24
C ILE A 85 -5.73 -1.20 2.55
N LEU A 86 -5.60 -0.86 3.84
CA LEU A 86 -4.85 0.32 4.28
C LEU A 86 -3.37 0.20 3.91
N ALA A 87 -2.72 -0.93 4.21
CA ALA A 87 -1.33 -1.19 3.86
C ALA A 87 -1.09 -1.15 2.34
N ARG A 88 -2.03 -1.70 1.55
CA ARG A 88 -1.98 -1.65 0.09
C ARG A 88 -2.13 -0.21 -0.44
N ASN A 89 -3.04 0.56 0.14
CA ASN A 89 -3.21 1.97 -0.22
C ASN A 89 -1.96 2.79 0.11
N GLU A 90 -1.40 2.60 1.30
CA GLU A 90 -0.15 3.23 1.74
C GLU A 90 1.03 2.88 0.81
N ALA A 91 1.16 1.60 0.43
CA ALA A 91 2.17 1.16 -0.52
C ALA A 91 1.98 1.83 -1.89
N PHE A 92 0.74 1.93 -2.37
CA PHE A 92 0.41 2.62 -3.62
C PHE A 92 0.71 4.12 -3.58
N GLU A 93 0.43 4.80 -2.45
CA GLU A 93 0.73 6.22 -2.25
C GLU A 93 2.24 6.50 -2.21
N ARG A 94 3.05 5.54 -1.78
CA ARG A 94 4.51 5.68 -1.80
C ARG A 94 5.16 5.50 -3.17
N LEU A 95 4.43 4.94 -4.14
CA LEU A 95 4.94 4.76 -5.50
C LEU A 95 5.19 6.10 -6.20
N SER A 96 6.20 6.14 -7.07
CA SER A 96 6.39 7.24 -8.03
C SER A 96 5.20 7.34 -8.99
N PRO A 97 4.97 8.51 -9.63
CA PRO A 97 3.87 8.68 -10.57
C PRO A 97 3.85 7.61 -11.67
N GLU A 98 5.00 7.31 -12.28
CA GLU A 98 5.14 6.28 -13.33
C GLU A 98 4.73 4.89 -12.80
N ARG A 99 5.22 4.52 -11.61
CA ARG A 99 4.85 3.24 -10.99
C ARG A 99 3.37 3.16 -10.67
N ARG A 100 2.73 4.26 -10.26
CA ARG A 100 1.27 4.30 -10.05
C ARG A 100 0.51 4.05 -11.34
N GLU A 101 0.97 4.59 -12.46
CA GLU A 101 0.37 4.36 -13.78
C GLU A 101 0.51 2.89 -14.20
N GLU A 102 1.67 2.27 -13.99
CA GLU A 102 1.88 0.85 -14.27
C GLU A 102 0.94 -0.06 -13.46
N VAL A 103 0.73 0.25 -12.18
CA VAL A 103 -0.19 -0.50 -11.31
C VAL A 103 -1.64 -0.28 -11.73
N ARG A 104 -2.03 0.95 -12.07
CA ARG A 104 -3.38 1.26 -12.58
C ARG A 104 -3.63 0.54 -13.92
N GLY A 105 -2.66 0.59 -14.83
CA GLY A 105 -2.70 -0.10 -16.11
C GLY A 105 -2.80 -1.62 -15.93
N ALA A 106 -2.06 -2.20 -14.98
CA ALA A 106 -2.17 -3.62 -14.67
C ALA A 106 -3.56 -4.00 -14.12
N ALA A 107 -4.14 -3.18 -13.24
CA ALA A 107 -5.50 -3.41 -12.72
C ALA A 107 -6.55 -3.31 -13.83
N GLN A 108 -6.40 -2.34 -14.74
CA GLN A 108 -7.28 -2.20 -15.91
C GLN A 108 -7.12 -3.36 -16.89
N ALA A 109 -5.88 -3.81 -17.15
CA ALA A 109 -5.60 -4.93 -18.03
C ALA A 109 -6.22 -6.22 -17.49
N LEU A 110 -6.12 -6.47 -16.17
CA LEU A 110 -6.77 -7.62 -15.53
C LEU A 110 -8.30 -7.60 -15.73
N HIS A 111 -8.93 -6.43 -15.56
CA HIS A 111 -10.39 -6.30 -15.71
C HIS A 111 -10.88 -6.43 -17.16
N GLN A 112 -10.00 -6.19 -18.14
CA GLN A 112 -10.31 -6.33 -19.56
C GLN A 112 -10.08 -7.74 -20.11
N MET A 113 -9.51 -8.65 -19.32
CA MET A 113 -9.36 -10.05 -19.72
C MET A 113 -10.72 -10.73 -19.83
N SER A 114 -10.80 -11.78 -20.65
CA SER A 114 -11.98 -12.67 -20.67
C SER A 114 -12.20 -13.26 -19.26
N PRO A 115 -13.46 -13.49 -18.84
CA PRO A 115 -13.77 -13.92 -17.46
C PRO A 115 -12.99 -15.16 -17.00
N ASP A 116 -12.86 -16.16 -17.87
CA ASP A 116 -12.09 -17.38 -17.57
C ASP A 116 -10.61 -17.08 -17.33
N ARG A 117 -10.04 -16.20 -18.15
CA ARG A 117 -8.63 -15.84 -18.05
C ARG A 117 -8.36 -14.95 -16.84
N GLU A 118 -9.25 -14.00 -16.58
CA GLU A 118 -9.20 -13.17 -15.37
C GLU A 118 -9.19 -14.05 -14.11
N GLN A 119 -10.02 -15.09 -14.05
CA GLN A 119 -10.03 -16.02 -12.91
C GLN A 119 -8.71 -16.75 -12.73
N VAL A 120 -8.08 -17.20 -13.81
CA VAL A 120 -6.77 -17.88 -13.77
C VAL A 120 -5.69 -16.93 -13.22
N VAL A 121 -5.63 -15.70 -13.72
CA VAL A 121 -4.67 -14.68 -13.25
C VAL A 121 -4.94 -14.29 -11.79
N ARG A 122 -6.20 -14.13 -11.39
CA ARG A 122 -6.59 -13.86 -10.00
C ARG A 122 -6.17 -14.98 -9.04
N ARG A 123 -6.27 -16.25 -9.45
CA ARG A 123 -5.81 -17.40 -8.63
C ARG A 123 -4.29 -17.36 -8.46
N ALA A 124 -3.55 -17.11 -9.53
CA ALA A 124 -2.09 -16.97 -9.46
C ALA A 124 -1.67 -15.81 -8.55
N PHE A 125 -2.31 -14.66 -8.68
CA PHE A 125 -2.12 -13.53 -7.78
C PHE A 125 -2.35 -13.90 -6.31
N GLN A 126 -3.44 -14.62 -6.01
CA GLN A 126 -3.71 -15.11 -4.65
C GLN A 126 -2.66 -16.11 -4.16
N GLN A 127 -2.07 -16.93 -5.02
CA GLN A 127 -1.00 -17.84 -4.60
C GLN A 127 0.28 -17.04 -4.27
N LEU A 128 0.66 -16.13 -5.16
CA LEU A 128 1.87 -15.32 -5.05
C LEU A 128 1.83 -14.36 -3.86
N ARG A 129 0.67 -13.77 -3.52
CA ARG A 129 0.59 -12.82 -2.39
C ARG A 129 1.01 -13.45 -1.05
N HIS A 130 0.82 -14.76 -0.87
CA HIS A 130 1.22 -15.47 0.34
C HIS A 130 2.70 -15.90 0.34
N MET A 131 3.42 -15.64 -0.75
CA MET A 131 4.87 -15.86 -0.83
C MET A 131 5.62 -14.59 -0.40
N PRO A 132 6.79 -14.73 0.24
CA PRO A 132 7.70 -13.62 0.48
C PRO A 132 8.03 -12.86 -0.83
N PRO A 133 8.26 -11.53 -0.79
CA PRO A 133 8.49 -10.72 -2.00
C PRO A 133 9.53 -11.30 -2.96
N ALA A 134 10.71 -11.69 -2.46
CA ALA A 134 11.75 -12.30 -3.28
C ALA A 134 11.31 -13.62 -3.95
N GLN A 135 10.49 -14.43 -3.27
CA GLN A 135 9.95 -15.66 -3.84
C GLN A 135 8.88 -15.39 -4.89
N ARG A 136 8.11 -14.30 -4.78
CA ARG A 136 7.16 -13.87 -5.81
C ARG A 136 7.87 -13.61 -7.13
N GLU A 137 8.97 -12.87 -7.08
CA GLU A 137 9.77 -12.54 -8.27
C GLU A 137 10.41 -13.79 -8.88
N GLN A 138 10.96 -14.68 -8.06
CA GLN A 138 11.50 -15.96 -8.53
C GLN A 138 10.43 -16.80 -9.22
N MET A 139 9.22 -16.88 -8.63
CA MET A 139 8.12 -17.64 -9.19
C MET A 139 7.63 -17.05 -10.50
N LEU A 140 7.47 -15.72 -10.61
CA LEU A 140 7.08 -15.04 -11.85
C LEU A 140 8.08 -15.25 -12.99
N ASN A 141 9.37 -15.36 -12.67
CA ASN A 141 10.44 -15.61 -13.64
C ASN A 141 10.69 -17.11 -13.91
N SER A 142 9.96 -18.01 -13.24
CA SER A 142 10.14 -19.45 -13.41
C SER A 142 9.62 -19.95 -14.76
N GLN A 143 10.19 -21.05 -15.24
CA GLN A 143 9.69 -21.74 -16.45
C GLN A 143 8.24 -22.22 -16.29
N ILE A 144 7.83 -22.58 -15.07
CA ILE A 144 6.44 -23.00 -14.78
C ILE A 144 5.47 -21.86 -15.09
N TYR A 145 5.74 -20.65 -14.59
CA TYR A 145 4.92 -19.48 -14.90
C TYR A 145 5.07 -19.03 -16.35
N GLY A 146 6.25 -19.17 -16.95
CA GLY A 146 6.47 -18.88 -18.37
C GLY A 146 5.66 -19.77 -19.32
N GLY A 147 5.36 -21.01 -18.94
CA GLY A 147 4.50 -21.92 -19.71
C GLY A 147 3.00 -21.69 -19.51
N GLN A 148 2.58 -21.04 -18.42
CA GLN A 148 1.17 -20.84 -18.05
C GLN A 148 0.67 -19.42 -18.31
N PHE A 149 1.56 -18.42 -18.28
CA PHE A 149 1.24 -17.01 -18.36
C PHE A 149 2.08 -16.33 -19.45
N SER A 150 1.42 -15.54 -20.27
CA SER A 150 2.09 -14.69 -21.25
C SER A 150 2.99 -13.66 -20.56
N PRO A 151 3.98 -13.07 -21.26
CA PRO A 151 4.78 -11.98 -20.71
C PRO A 151 3.92 -10.83 -20.15
N GLN A 152 2.84 -10.45 -20.84
CA GLN A 152 1.94 -9.39 -20.41
C GLN A 152 1.22 -9.72 -19.09
N GLU A 153 0.74 -10.95 -18.93
CA GLU A 153 0.07 -11.37 -17.69
C GLU A 153 1.01 -11.43 -16.50
N ARG A 154 2.27 -11.83 -16.74
CA ARG A 154 3.31 -11.79 -15.70
C ARG A 154 3.65 -10.36 -15.29
N THR A 155 3.68 -9.42 -16.23
CA THR A 155 3.80 -7.98 -15.92
C THR A 155 2.61 -7.49 -15.10
N VAL A 156 1.38 -7.87 -15.46
CA VAL A 156 0.17 -7.54 -14.68
C VAL A 156 0.30 -8.07 -13.25
N LEU A 157 0.68 -9.33 -13.07
CA LEU A 157 0.89 -9.93 -11.76
C LEU A 157 1.97 -9.21 -10.96
N GLY A 158 3.14 -8.94 -11.57
CA GLY A 158 4.25 -8.24 -10.92
C GLY A 158 3.87 -6.85 -10.44
N ASN A 159 3.22 -6.06 -11.30
CA ASN A 159 2.79 -4.70 -10.96
C ASN A 159 1.76 -4.73 -9.83
N LEU A 160 0.76 -5.61 -9.88
CA LEU A 160 -0.22 -5.71 -8.80
C LEU A 160 0.40 -6.16 -7.48
N LEU A 161 1.34 -7.11 -7.50
CA LEU A 161 2.02 -7.62 -6.31
C LEU A 161 2.99 -6.61 -5.68
N SER A 162 3.41 -5.57 -6.40
CA SER A 162 4.32 -4.54 -5.89
C SER A 162 3.72 -3.73 -4.73
N ILE A 163 2.39 -3.64 -4.66
CA ILE A 163 1.66 -2.94 -3.59
C ILE A 163 0.99 -3.90 -2.59
N GLU A 164 1.16 -5.22 -2.77
CA GLU A 164 0.57 -6.19 -1.87
C GLU A 164 1.46 -6.45 -0.66
N PRO A 165 0.96 -6.22 0.57
CA PRO A 165 1.71 -6.58 1.78
C PRO A 165 1.98 -8.09 1.80
N TYR A 166 3.08 -8.49 2.43
CA TYR A 166 3.33 -9.90 2.67
C TYR A 166 2.45 -10.41 3.81
N GLU A 167 1.48 -11.26 3.48
CA GLU A 167 0.68 -12.00 4.46
C GLU A 167 1.20 -13.44 4.53
N PRO A 168 1.99 -13.81 5.57
CA PRO A 168 2.26 -15.21 5.79
C PRO A 168 0.93 -15.94 5.99
N LYS A 169 0.81 -17.17 5.48
CA LYS A 169 -0.37 -17.99 5.77
C LYS A 169 -0.51 -18.11 7.28
N SER A 170 -1.54 -17.48 7.85
CA SER A 170 -1.88 -17.63 9.26
C SER A 170 -2.25 -19.10 9.46
N ILE A 171 -1.36 -19.87 10.08
CA ILE A 171 -1.71 -21.21 10.55
C ILE A 171 -2.77 -20.97 11.63
N PRO A 172 -3.99 -21.54 11.53
CA PRO A 172 -4.96 -21.42 12.60
C PRO A 172 -4.29 -21.91 13.88
N GLN A 173 -4.22 -21.06 14.90
CA GLN A 173 -3.66 -21.44 16.19
C GLN A 173 -4.40 -22.68 16.66
N PRO A 174 -3.71 -23.80 16.97
CA PRO A 174 -4.39 -24.94 17.55
C PRO A 174 -5.12 -24.48 18.79
N TYR A 175 -6.40 -24.81 18.87
CA TYR A 175 -7.26 -24.56 20.02
C TYR A 175 -6.71 -25.39 21.19
N PHE A 176 -5.71 -24.88 21.89
CA PHE A 176 -5.29 -25.45 23.17
C PHE A 176 -6.43 -25.20 24.14
N GLY A 177 -7.24 -26.24 24.33
CA GLY A 177 -8.34 -26.25 25.30
C GLY A 177 -7.83 -25.77 26.66
N ARG A 178 -8.58 -24.85 27.26
CA ARG A 178 -8.38 -24.53 28.67
C ARG A 178 -8.87 -25.71 29.53
N PRO A 179 -8.14 -26.05 30.60
CA PRO A 179 -8.52 -27.11 31.54
C PRO A 179 -9.80 -26.77 32.32
#